data_AF-A0A2H9PJD6-F1
#
_entry.id   AF-A0A2H9PJD6-F1
#
_cell.length_a   1.000
_cell.length_b   1.000
_cell.length_c   1.000
_cell.angle_alpha   90.00
_cell.angle_beta   90.00
_cell.angle_gamma   90.00
#
_symmetry.space_group_name_H-M   'P 1'
#
loop_
_entity.id
_entity.type
_entity.pdbx_description
1 polymer ?
#
loop_
_entity_poly.entity_id
_entity_poly.type
_entity_poly.pdbx_seq_one_letter_code
_entity_poly.pdbx_strand_id
1 'polypeptide(L)'
;IESLLKELLDGVASAIQLQAVFIAPFICAIVATMATFIVELLQKVSEFIASIEETFNMGGTFVHGGTVKIGDTLGLINIEQVMPPTLFQLIVGIYMVEVVVILAYFLNGIKNGFDITTRNVTIGKSLISALILYSILLIVSLFLAKSMFPAIGGGL
;
A
#
# COMPACT_ATOMS: atom_id res chain seq x y z
N ILE A 1 -28.69 19.85 -26.62
CA ILE A 1 -27.92 18.58 -26.74
C ILE A 1 -26.43 18.87 -26.59
N GLU A 2 -25.88 19.80 -27.37
CA GLU A 2 -24.46 20.20 -27.26
C GLU A 2 -24.06 20.71 -25.86
N SER A 3 -24.92 21.50 -25.20
CA SER A 3 -24.71 21.96 -23.82
C SER A 3 -24.61 20.83 -22.81
N LEU A 4 -25.48 19.82 -22.91
CA LEU A 4 -25.48 18.64 -22.04
C LEU A 4 -24.24 17.79 -22.26
N LEU A 5 -23.79 17.62 -23.51
CA LEU A 5 -22.55 16.89 -23.80
C LEU A 5 -21.37 17.61 -23.14
N LYS A 6 -21.31 18.94 -23.26
CA LYS A 6 -20.22 19.74 -22.67
C LYS A 6 -20.23 19.69 -21.15
N GLU A 7 -21.40 19.75 -20.53
CA GLU A 7 -21.55 19.65 -19.07
C GLU A 7 -21.13 18.27 -18.55
N LEU A 8 -21.51 17.19 -19.24
CA LEU A 8 -21.08 15.84 -18.89
C LEU A 8 -19.55 15.66 -19.08
N LEU A 9 -18.99 16.21 -20.16
CA LEU A 9 -17.55 16.16 -20.43
C LEU A 9 -16.76 16.92 -19.36
N ASP A 10 -17.21 18.11 -18.98
CA ASP A 10 -16.58 18.90 -17.90
C ASP A 10 -16.69 18.18 -16.55
N GLY A 11 -17.81 17.53 -16.28
CA GLY A 11 -17.99 16.68 -15.11
C GLY A 11 -16.98 15.52 -15.07
N VAL A 12 -16.82 14.79 -16.17
CA VAL A 12 -15.85 13.69 -16.29
C VAL A 12 -14.41 14.21 -16.19
N ALA A 13 -14.09 15.34 -16.83
CA ALA A 13 -12.76 15.94 -16.78
C ALA A 13 -12.40 16.38 -15.35
N SER A 14 -13.36 16.97 -14.62
CA SER A 14 -13.19 17.34 -13.22
C SER A 14 -12.96 16.10 -12.34
N ALA A 15 -13.71 15.02 -12.58
CA ALA A 15 -13.53 13.76 -11.87
C ALA A 15 -12.14 13.15 -12.11
N ILE A 16 -11.66 13.11 -13.36
CA ILE A 16 -10.30 12.62 -13.70
C ILE A 16 -9.23 13.48 -13.02
N GLN A 17 -9.41 14.80 -12.99
CA GLN A 17 -8.48 15.72 -12.33
C GLN A 17 -8.39 15.45 -10.82
N LEU A 18 -9.53 15.28 -10.15
CA LEU A 18 -9.58 14.89 -8.73
C LEU A 18 -8.94 13.51 -8.52
N GLN A 19 -9.19 12.57 -9.44
CA GLN A 19 -8.65 11.23 -9.34
C GLN A 19 -7.13 11.23 -9.45
N ALA A 20 -6.56 11.96 -10.41
CA ALA A 20 -5.12 12.03 -10.62
C ALA A 20 -4.38 12.69 -9.46
N VAL A 21 -4.93 13.77 -8.90
CA VAL A 21 -4.22 14.58 -7.91
C VAL A 21 -4.44 14.10 -6.48
N PHE A 22 -5.60 13.52 -6.18
CA PHE A 22 -6.01 13.20 -4.81
C PHE A 22 -6.27 11.70 -4.61
N ILE A 23 -7.21 11.13 -5.36
CA ILE A 23 -7.70 9.77 -5.09
C ILE A 23 -6.62 8.72 -5.37
N ALA A 24 -5.91 8.82 -6.50
CA ALA A 24 -4.85 7.88 -6.88
C ALA A 24 -3.71 7.81 -5.84
N PRO A 25 -3.06 8.93 -5.45
CA PRO A 25 -2.04 8.90 -4.41
C PRO A 25 -2.58 8.44 -3.04
N PHE A 26 -3.86 8.72 -2.73
CA PHE A 26 -4.50 8.28 -1.50
C PHE A 26 -4.67 6.76 -1.43
N ILE A 27 -5.22 6.14 -2.47
CA ILE A 27 -5.38 4.69 -2.54
C ILE A 27 -4.02 3.99 -2.48
N CYS A 28 -3.03 4.49 -3.21
CA CYS A 28 -1.68 3.90 -3.20
C CYS A 28 -1.05 3.93 -1.79
N ALA A 29 -1.24 5.02 -1.05
CA ALA A 29 -0.73 5.11 0.31
C ALA A 29 -1.43 4.12 1.27
N ILE A 30 -2.76 3.97 1.16
CA ILE A 30 -3.50 2.98 1.98
C ILE A 30 -3.02 1.57 1.67
N VAL A 31 -2.89 1.21 0.39
CA VAL A 31 -2.45 -0.13 -0.02
C VAL A 31 -1.04 -0.44 0.50
N ALA A 32 -0.10 0.51 0.42
CA ALA A 32 1.23 0.35 0.99
C ALA A 32 1.19 0.13 2.51
N THR A 33 0.33 0.88 3.22
CA THR A 33 0.16 0.75 4.68
C THR A 33 -0.42 -0.61 5.07
N MET A 34 -1.43 -1.08 4.33
CA MET A 34 -2.07 -2.37 4.58
C MET A 34 -1.10 -3.53 4.37
N ALA A 35 -0.23 -3.45 3.36
CA ALA A 35 0.80 -4.47 3.17
C ALA A 35 1.79 -4.53 4.34
N THR A 36 2.26 -3.38 4.82
CA THR A 36 3.12 -3.31 6.02
C THR A 36 2.40 -3.88 7.24
N PHE A 37 1.13 -3.52 7.45
CA PHE A 37 0.32 -4.04 8.55
C PHE A 37 0.16 -5.56 8.49
N ILE A 38 -0.07 -6.13 7.30
CA ILE A 38 -0.17 -7.59 7.13
C ILE A 38 1.16 -8.27 7.49
N VAL A 39 2.29 -7.73 7.03
CA VAL A 39 3.61 -8.30 7.35
C VAL A 39 3.90 -8.26 8.84
N GLU A 40 3.61 -7.14 9.51
CA GLU A 40 3.78 -6.99 10.96
C GLU A 40 2.85 -7.94 11.75
N LEU A 41 1.60 -8.11 11.31
CA LEU A 41 0.66 -9.05 11.92
C LEU A 41 1.19 -10.49 11.82
N LEU A 42 1.70 -10.90 10.66
CA LEU A 42 2.28 -12.24 10.49
C LEU A 42 3.49 -12.48 11.41
N GLN A 43 4.33 -11.47 11.60
CA GLN A 43 5.44 -11.55 12.57
C GLN A 43 4.93 -11.77 14.00
N LYS A 44 3.87 -11.04 14.42
CA LYS A 44 3.27 -11.20 15.75
C LYS A 44 2.63 -12.56 15.96
N VAL A 45 1.97 -13.13 14.95
CA VAL A 45 1.41 -14.48 15.03
C VAL A 45 2.53 -15.51 15.24
N SER A 46 3.67 -15.34 14.55
CA SER A 46 4.83 -16.21 14.76
C SER A 46 5.45 -16.07 16.16
N GLU A 47 5.59 -14.84 16.67
CA GLU A 47 6.04 -14.58 18.05
C GLU A 47 5.06 -15.18 19.08
N PHE A 48 3.76 -15.08 18.84
CA PHE A 48 2.74 -15.66 19.71
C PHE A 48 2.84 -17.19 19.77
N ILE A 49 3.05 -17.86 18.63
CA ILE A 49 3.25 -19.32 18.60
C ILE A 49 4.56 -19.70 19.32
N ALA A 50 5.64 -18.96 19.10
CA ALA A 50 6.92 -19.20 19.77
C ALA A 50 6.83 -19.01 21.31
N SER A 51 6.13 -17.97 21.76
CA SER A 51 5.92 -17.74 23.21
C SER A 51 5.01 -18.78 23.86
N ILE A 52 4.06 -19.38 23.12
CA ILE A 52 3.30 -20.55 23.59
C ILE A 52 4.23 -21.76 23.74
N GLU A 53 5.13 -22.02 22.78
CA GLU A 53 6.12 -23.10 22.86
C GLU A 53 7.05 -22.92 24.09
N GLU A 54 7.46 -21.69 24.37
CA GLU A 54 8.35 -21.37 25.49
C GLU A 54 7.65 -21.41 26.86
N THR A 55 6.38 -20.97 26.93
CA THR A 55 5.55 -21.02 28.15
C THR A 55 5.12 -22.46 28.47
N PHE A 56 4.86 -23.29 27.46
CA PHE A 56 4.68 -24.73 27.59
C PHE A 56 6.02 -25.45 27.61
N ASN A 57 6.89 -25.15 28.57
CA ASN A 57 8.18 -25.83 28.79
C ASN A 57 7.99 -27.35 29.01
N MET A 58 7.72 -28.07 27.93
CA MET A 58 7.53 -29.50 27.82
C MET A 58 8.61 -30.01 26.88
N GLY A 59 9.77 -30.28 27.47
CA GLY A 59 10.63 -31.36 27.01
C GLY A 59 9.97 -32.74 27.14
N GLY A 60 8.72 -32.94 26.69
CA GLY A 60 8.00 -34.18 26.90
C GLY A 60 6.71 -34.31 26.09
N THR A 61 6.80 -35.05 24.99
CA THR A 61 5.79 -36.01 24.53
C THR A 61 4.33 -35.61 24.67
N PHE A 62 3.80 -34.86 23.71
CA PHE A 62 2.39 -34.97 23.34
C PHE A 62 2.30 -35.45 21.89
N VAL A 63 1.60 -36.57 21.72
CA VAL A 63 1.46 -37.44 20.53
C VAL A 63 2.54 -38.52 20.38
N HIS A 64 2.25 -39.66 21.01
CA HIS A 64 2.79 -40.96 20.66
C HIS A 64 2.40 -41.31 19.21
N GLY A 65 3.31 -41.07 18.26
CA GLY A 65 3.19 -41.51 16.87
C GLY A 65 3.16 -40.36 15.86
N GLY A 66 4.35 -39.89 15.47
CA GLY A 66 4.50 -38.91 14.40
C GLY A 66 5.48 -37.82 14.79
N THR A 67 6.76 -38.03 14.47
CA THR A 67 7.82 -37.03 14.53
C THR A 67 7.53 -35.90 13.54
N VAL A 68 6.64 -34.98 13.93
CA VAL A 68 6.55 -33.66 13.30
C VAL A 68 6.87 -32.68 14.41
N LYS A 69 8.15 -32.29 14.48
CA LYS A 69 8.58 -31.14 15.29
C LYS A 69 7.72 -29.95 14.85
N ILE A 70 7.00 -29.33 15.78
CA ILE A 70 6.24 -28.11 15.47
C ILE A 70 7.18 -27.00 14.96
N GLY A 71 8.46 -27.02 15.35
CA GLY A 71 9.53 -26.20 14.76
C GLY A 71 9.79 -26.43 13.26
N ASP A 72 9.49 -27.61 12.71
CA ASP A 72 9.61 -27.92 11.27
C ASP A 72 8.38 -27.44 10.47
N THR A 73 7.20 -27.43 11.11
CA THR A 73 6.01 -26.77 10.55
C THR A 73 6.03 -25.24 10.68
N LEU A 74 6.82 -24.69 11.60
CA LEU A 74 7.15 -23.25 11.62
C LEU A 74 8.19 -22.88 10.55
N GLY A 75 9.01 -23.83 10.12
CA GLY A 75 9.82 -23.72 8.89
C GLY A 75 8.99 -23.62 7.60
N LEU A 76 7.67 -23.88 7.64
CA LEU A 76 6.76 -23.64 6.51
C LEU A 76 6.23 -22.19 6.49
N ILE A 77 6.26 -21.49 7.62
CA ILE A 77 6.10 -20.04 7.68
C ILE A 77 7.52 -19.46 7.68
N ASN A 78 8.23 -19.61 6.55
CA ASN A 78 9.51 -18.93 6.36
C ASN A 78 9.27 -17.43 6.40
N ILE A 79 9.42 -16.82 7.57
CA ILE A 79 9.45 -15.36 7.73
C ILE A 79 10.56 -14.75 6.88
N GLU A 80 11.62 -15.51 6.59
CA GLU A 80 12.67 -15.13 5.62
C GLU A 80 12.16 -14.98 4.18
N GLN A 81 11.02 -15.59 3.84
CA GLN A 81 10.42 -15.49 2.50
C GLN A 81 9.20 -14.55 2.46
N VAL A 82 8.85 -13.92 3.58
CA VAL A 82 7.88 -12.82 3.58
C VAL A 82 8.57 -11.63 2.93
N MET A 83 8.07 -11.21 1.75
CA MET A 83 8.61 -10.08 1.01
C MET A 83 8.75 -8.84 1.92
N PRO A 84 9.93 -8.21 1.99
CA PRO A 84 10.12 -7.00 2.77
C PRO A 84 9.11 -5.92 2.37
N PRO A 85 8.42 -5.27 3.33
CA PRO A 85 7.44 -4.21 3.05
C PRO A 85 8.02 -3.06 2.22
N THR A 86 9.32 -2.80 2.34
CA THR A 86 10.04 -1.78 1.58
C THR A 86 10.01 -2.04 0.07
N LEU A 87 10.12 -3.30 -0.37
CA LEU A 87 10.03 -3.65 -1.79
C LEU A 87 8.62 -3.46 -2.31
N PHE A 88 7.62 -3.83 -1.52
CA PHE A 88 6.22 -3.63 -1.88
C PHE A 88 5.89 -2.13 -2.01
N GLN A 89 6.39 -1.31 -1.09
CA GLN A 89 6.20 0.13 -1.12
C GLN A 89 6.82 0.79 -2.37
N LEU A 90 8.00 0.31 -2.81
CA LEU A 90 8.64 0.79 -4.03
C LEU A 90 7.80 0.47 -5.28
N ILE A 91 7.28 -0.75 -5.39
CA ILE A 91 6.43 -1.18 -6.51
C ILE A 91 5.15 -0.33 -6.56
N VAL A 92 4.49 -0.12 -5.41
CA VAL A 92 3.28 0.71 -5.30
C VAL A 92 3.57 2.18 -5.64
N GLY A 93 4.74 2.69 -5.26
CA GLY A 93 5.17 4.05 -5.61
C GLY A 93 5.34 4.25 -7.11
N ILE A 94 5.94 3.28 -7.81
CA ILE A 94 6.05 3.31 -9.29
C ILE A 94 4.66 3.26 -9.94
N TYR A 95 3.80 2.35 -9.46
CA TYR A 95 2.43 2.25 -9.96
C TYR A 95 1.65 3.57 -9.80
N MET A 96 1.83 4.29 -8.69
CA MET A 96 1.23 5.60 -8.48
C MET A 96 1.65 6.60 -9.56
N VAL A 97 2.95 6.67 -9.86
CA VAL A 97 3.50 7.55 -10.91
C VAL A 97 2.89 7.22 -12.27
N GLU A 98 2.83 5.94 -12.65
CA GLU A 98 2.25 5.49 -13.93
C GLU A 98 0.78 5.90 -14.07
N VAL A 99 -0.03 5.65 -13.04
CA VAL A 99 -1.45 5.97 -13.04
C VAL A 99 -1.70 7.47 -13.15
N VAL A 100 -0.95 8.30 -12.42
CA VAL A 100 -1.09 9.76 -12.46
C VAL A 100 -0.71 10.31 -13.84
N VAL A 101 0.35 9.78 -14.46
CA VAL A 101 0.76 10.17 -15.82
C VAL A 101 -0.33 9.82 -16.84
N ILE A 102 -0.90 8.62 -16.77
CA ILE A 102 -1.98 8.19 -17.67
C ILE A 102 -3.22 9.08 -17.51
N LEU A 103 -3.64 9.36 -16.28
CA LEU A 103 -4.80 10.21 -16.01
C LEU A 103 -4.59 11.66 -16.47
N ALA A 104 -3.39 12.22 -16.25
CA ALA A 104 -3.08 13.57 -16.71
C ALA A 104 -2.99 13.68 -18.25
N TYR A 105 -2.56 12.60 -18.92
CA TYR A 105 -2.61 12.50 -20.38
C TYR A 105 -4.06 12.57 -20.89
N PHE A 106 -4.97 11.78 -20.30
CA PHE A 106 -6.39 11.79 -20.67
C PHE A 106 -7.07 13.13 -20.35
N LEU A 107 -6.78 13.72 -19.19
CA LEU A 107 -7.31 15.03 -18.81
C LEU A 107 -6.95 16.12 -19.85
N ASN A 108 -5.70 16.10 -20.33
CA ASN A 108 -5.27 17.06 -21.33
C ASN A 108 -5.97 16.83 -22.68
N GLY A 109 -6.11 15.57 -23.10
CA GLY A 109 -6.84 15.21 -24.30
C GLY A 109 -8.31 15.67 -24.29
N ILE A 110 -8.96 15.65 -23.13
CA ILE A 110 -10.36 16.09 -22.97
C ILE A 110 -10.47 17.62 -22.96
N LYS A 111 -9.59 18.34 -22.25
CA LYS A 111 -9.70 19.80 -22.05
C LYS A 111 -9.08 20.63 -23.16
N ASN A 112 -7.90 20.24 -23.66
CA ASN A 112 -7.06 21.07 -24.53
C ASN A 112 -6.74 20.41 -25.89
N GLY A 113 -7.18 19.17 -26.12
CA GLY A 113 -6.88 18.42 -27.34
C GLY A 113 -5.42 17.93 -27.40
N PHE A 114 -4.83 17.85 -28.59
CA PHE A 114 -3.50 17.27 -28.83
C PHE A 114 -2.32 18.27 -28.74
N ASP A 115 -2.41 19.29 -27.88
CA ASP A 115 -1.28 20.19 -27.65
C ASP A 115 -0.22 19.56 -26.72
N ILE A 116 0.93 19.24 -27.32
CA ILE A 116 2.08 18.64 -26.62
C ILE A 116 2.62 19.50 -25.48
N THR A 117 2.54 20.84 -25.59
CA THR A 117 3.14 21.76 -24.63
C THR A 117 2.29 21.83 -23.37
N THR A 118 0.99 22.06 -23.56
CA THR A 118 0.02 22.10 -22.47
C THR A 118 -0.10 20.73 -21.78
N ARG A 119 0.04 19.63 -22.54
CA ARG A 119 0.06 18.26 -22.01
C ARG A 119 1.18 18.03 -21.01
N ASN A 120 2.42 18.36 -21.38
CA ASN A 120 3.57 18.13 -20.52
C ASN A 120 3.51 18.96 -19.24
N VAL A 121 3.03 20.21 -19.32
CA VAL A 121 2.82 21.06 -18.14
C VAL A 121 1.71 20.53 -17.24
N THR A 122 0.63 20.01 -17.81
CA THR A 122 -0.49 19.41 -17.04
C THR A 122 -0.02 18.16 -16.31
N ILE A 123 0.70 17.27 -17.00
CA ILE A 123 1.30 16.08 -16.41
C ILE A 123 2.25 16.45 -15.28
N GLY A 124 3.17 17.37 -15.50
CA GLY A 124 4.14 17.79 -14.48
C GLY A 124 3.47 18.36 -13.23
N LYS A 125 2.48 19.24 -13.39
CA LYS A 125 1.74 19.82 -12.25
C LYS A 125 0.96 18.77 -11.47
N SER A 126 0.24 17.88 -12.17
CA SER A 126 -0.51 16.79 -11.53
C SER A 126 0.40 15.81 -10.82
N LEU A 127 1.53 15.45 -11.43
CA LEU A 127 2.53 14.54 -10.87
C LEU A 127 3.14 15.11 -9.59
N ILE A 128 3.57 16.37 -9.60
CA ILE A 128 4.17 17.03 -8.43
C ILE A 128 3.17 17.10 -7.29
N SER A 129 1.92 17.47 -7.57
CA SER A 129 0.88 17.52 -6.54
C SER A 129 0.59 16.12 -5.96
N ALA A 130 0.52 15.09 -6.81
CA ALA A 130 0.28 13.72 -6.37
C ALA A 130 1.47 13.15 -5.58
N LEU A 131 2.70 13.47 -5.97
CA LEU A 131 3.93 13.08 -5.27
C LEU A 131 3.99 13.67 -3.87
N ILE A 132 3.72 14.97 -3.72
CA ILE A 132 3.68 15.64 -2.42
C ILE A 132 2.64 14.97 -1.52
N LEU A 133 1.44 14.75 -2.06
CA LEU A 133 0.35 14.14 -1.30
C LEU A 133 0.69 12.70 -0.88
N TYR A 134 1.21 11.89 -1.80
CA TYR A 134 1.66 10.54 -1.50
C TYR A 134 2.76 10.53 -0.43
N SER A 135 3.75 11.42 -0.53
CA SER A 135 4.84 11.50 0.46
C SER A 135 4.33 11.86 1.85
N ILE A 136 3.36 12.77 1.96
CA ILE A 136 2.74 13.11 3.25
C ILE A 136 2.00 11.91 3.82
N LEU A 137 1.18 11.23 3.00
CA LEU A 137 0.44 10.05 3.44
C LEU A 137 1.35 8.89 3.85
N LEU A 138 2.49 8.74 3.19
CA LEU A 138 3.48 7.72 3.52
C LEU A 138 4.13 8.00 4.88
N ILE A 139 4.47 9.27 5.17
CA ILE A 139 4.96 9.64 6.49
C ILE A 139 3.90 9.30 7.55
N VAL A 140 2.65 9.68 7.31
CA VAL A 140 1.53 9.38 8.22
C VAL A 140 1.39 7.87 8.43
N SER A 141 1.48 7.07 7.37
CA SER A 141 1.32 5.61 7.47
C SER A 141 2.43 4.93 8.25
N LEU A 142 3.69 5.34 8.06
CA LEU A 142 4.81 4.84 8.85
C LEU A 142 4.66 5.19 10.33
N PHE A 143 4.17 6.40 10.64
CA PHE A 143 3.86 6.80 12.02
C PHE A 143 2.73 5.96 12.61
N LEU A 144 1.69 5.66 11.83
CA LEU A 144 0.55 4.84 12.26
C LEU A 144 0.96 3.40 12.54
N ALA A 145 1.72 2.78 11.63
CA ALA A 145 2.26 1.44 11.81
C ALA A 145 3.11 1.36 13.09
N LYS A 146 4.05 2.31 13.26
CA LYS A 146 4.90 2.38 14.46
C LYS A 146 4.12 2.65 15.75
N SER A 147 3.02 3.39 15.71
CA SER A 147 2.18 3.70 16.89
C SER A 147 1.33 2.49 17.30
N MET A 148 0.78 1.75 16.34
CA MET A 148 -0.06 0.58 16.62
C MET A 148 0.73 -0.65 17.02
N PHE A 149 1.97 -0.80 16.55
CA PHE A 149 2.81 -1.96 16.88
C PHE A 149 3.09 -2.16 18.38
N PRO A 150 3.53 -1.14 19.15
CA PRO A 150 3.68 -1.28 20.61
C PRO A 150 2.34 -1.41 21.34
N ALA A 151 1.22 -0.97 20.74
CA ALA A 151 -0.11 -1.12 21.33
C ALA A 151 -0.69 -2.54 21.17
N ILE A 152 -0.33 -3.24 20.08
CA ILE A 152 -0.73 -4.64 19.82
C ILE A 152 0.25 -5.63 20.48
N GLY A 153 1.52 -5.23 20.66
CA GLY A 153 2.53 -6.03 21.36
C GLY A 153 2.37 -6.12 22.87
N GLY A 154 1.48 -5.31 23.47
CA GLY A 154 1.35 -5.22 24.93
C GLY A 154 2.59 -4.64 25.59
N GLY A 155 2.38 -3.76 26.56
CA GLY A 155 3.41 -3.50 27.55
C GLY A 155 3.70 -4.80 28.30
N LEU A 156 4.81 -5.44 27.94
CA LEU A 156 5.62 -6.30 28.79
C LEU A 156 7.05 -5.75 28.71
#